data_AF-A0A832WT90-F1
#
_entry.id   AF-A0A832WT90-F1
#
_cell.length_a   1.000
_cell.length_b   1.000
_cell.length_c   1.000
_cell.angle_alpha   90.00
_cell.angle_beta   90.00
_cell.angle_gamma   90.00
#
_symmetry.space_group_name_H-M   'P 1'
#
loop_
_entity.id
_entity.type
_entity.pdbx_description
1 polymer ?
#
loop_
_entity_poly.entity_id
_entity_poly.type
_entity_poly.pdbx_seq_one_letter_code
_entity_poly.pdbx_strand_id
1 'polypeptide(L)'
;MVDDIITIVICVILLVTLVLPKKIRYGVFAAFLFILGGIPLLYLMGLIGITFAEAPIIKYVTTFVVVLAGRSLFMEGVKMESEFKWAAISLGVIIIILTTIPSLHAAKALSFGLPEFPELINHILYIISGGCLIAGIFFISE
;
A
#
# COMPACT_ATOMS: atom_id res chain seq x y z
N MET A 1 -21.23 -14.36 4.68
CA MET A 1 -21.45 -14.86 3.30
C MET A 1 -21.28 -13.75 2.26
N VAL A 2 -22.08 -12.68 2.25
CA VAL A 2 -21.91 -11.59 1.25
C VAL A 2 -20.57 -10.85 1.46
N ASP A 3 -20.21 -10.56 2.70
CA ASP A 3 -18.94 -9.87 3.02
C ASP A 3 -17.70 -10.70 2.64
N ASP A 4 -17.79 -12.03 2.80
CA ASP A 4 -16.72 -12.96 2.41
C ASP A 4 -16.53 -12.96 0.88
N ILE A 5 -17.63 -12.91 0.11
CA ILE A 5 -17.59 -12.85 -1.35
C ILE A 5 -16.96 -11.53 -1.81
N ILE A 6 -17.35 -10.39 -1.22
CA ILE A 6 -16.76 -9.08 -1.55
C ILE A 6 -15.26 -9.07 -1.25
N THR A 7 -14.87 -9.63 -0.09
CA THR A 7 -13.47 -9.76 0.31
C THR A 7 -12.66 -10.58 -0.70
N ILE A 8 -13.18 -11.74 -1.11
CA ILE A 8 -12.54 -12.59 -2.12
C ILE A 8 -12.41 -11.86 -3.45
N VAL A 9 -13.46 -11.18 -3.91
CA VAL A 9 -13.45 -10.41 -5.16
C VAL A 9 -12.39 -9.32 -5.14
N ILE A 10 -12.29 -8.56 -4.04
CA ILE A 10 -11.25 -7.53 -3.88
C ILE A 10 -9.84 -8.15 -3.94
N CYS A 11 -9.62 -9.26 -3.22
CA CYS A 11 -8.34 -9.97 -3.24
C CYS A 11 -7.99 -10.46 -4.65
N VAL A 12 -8.94 -11.03 -5.39
CA VAL A 12 -8.73 -11.49 -6.77
C VAL A 12 -8.40 -10.31 -7.68
N ILE A 13 -9.11 -9.18 -7.58
CA ILE A 13 -8.82 -7.97 -8.37
C ILE A 13 -7.38 -7.47 -8.09
N LEU A 14 -6.97 -7.43 -6.82
CA LEU A 14 -5.62 -7.04 -6.43
C LEU A 14 -4.54 -8.01 -6.96
N LEU A 15 -4.84 -9.29 -7.05
CA LEU A 15 -3.90 -10.27 -7.61
C LEU A 15 -3.84 -10.21 -9.14
N VAL A 16 -4.98 -10.06 -9.82
CA VAL A 16 -5.06 -9.95 -11.28
C VAL A 16 -4.35 -8.68 -11.77
N THR A 17 -4.37 -7.60 -10.99
CA THR A 17 -3.65 -6.37 -11.33
C THR A 17 -2.12 -6.54 -11.38
N LEU A 18 -1.56 -7.63 -10.84
CA LEU A 18 -0.14 -7.96 -11.00
C LEU A 18 0.26 -8.23 -12.46
N VAL A 19 -0.69 -8.70 -13.28
CA VAL A 19 -0.50 -9.01 -14.72
C VAL A 19 -0.55 -7.74 -15.58
N LEU A 20 -1.06 -6.63 -15.04
CA LEU A 20 -1.18 -5.38 -15.79
C LEU A 20 0.17 -4.68 -15.99
N PRO A 21 0.28 -3.80 -17.00
CA PRO A 21 1.43 -2.93 -17.19
C PRO A 21 1.77 -2.15 -15.92
N LYS A 22 3.08 -1.95 -15.65
CA LYS A 22 3.59 -1.40 -14.38
C LYS A 22 2.88 -0.11 -13.98
N LYS A 23 2.72 0.85 -14.89
CA LYS A 23 2.06 2.14 -14.60
C LYS A 23 0.60 1.97 -14.16
N ILE A 24 -0.16 1.13 -14.87
CA ILE A 24 -1.55 0.83 -14.53
C ILE A 24 -1.62 0.16 -13.17
N ARG A 25 -0.77 -0.84 -12.95
CA ARG A 25 -0.67 -1.56 -11.67
C ARG A 25 -0.40 -0.61 -10.50
N TYR A 26 0.52 0.33 -10.66
CA TYR A 26 0.84 1.31 -9.62
C TYR A 26 -0.32 2.25 -9.34
N GLY A 27 -1.02 2.70 -10.40
CA GLY A 27 -2.22 3.52 -10.25
C GLY A 27 -3.33 2.80 -9.49
N VAL A 28 -3.58 1.52 -9.82
CA VAL A 28 -4.59 0.72 -9.12
C VAL A 28 -4.21 0.51 -7.65
N PHE A 29 -2.95 0.16 -7.36
CA PHE A 29 -2.49 0.00 -5.97
C PHE A 29 -2.52 1.30 -5.18
N ALA A 30 -2.17 2.43 -5.80
CA ALA A 30 -2.29 3.74 -5.17
C ALA A 30 -3.75 4.07 -4.84
N ALA A 31 -4.69 3.83 -5.78
CA ALA A 31 -6.11 4.02 -5.54
C ALA A 31 -6.62 3.16 -4.38
N PHE A 32 -6.23 1.88 -4.32
CA PHE A 32 -6.56 1.00 -3.21
C PHE A 32 -6.01 1.49 -1.87
N LEU A 33 -4.76 1.94 -1.83
CA LEU A 33 -4.16 2.51 -0.63
C LEU A 33 -4.84 3.80 -0.17
N PHE A 34 -5.25 4.67 -1.11
CA PHE A 34 -6.04 5.85 -0.77
C PHE A 34 -7.42 5.51 -0.24
N ILE A 35 -8.07 4.45 -0.76
CA ILE A 35 -9.36 3.98 -0.23
C ILE A 35 -9.19 3.39 1.16
N LEU A 36 -8.21 2.50 1.36
CA LEU A 36 -7.95 1.80 2.63
C LEU A 36 -7.32 2.68 3.70
N GLY A 37 -6.63 3.76 3.32
CA GLY A 37 -6.13 4.77 4.24
C GLY A 37 -7.16 5.88 4.48
N GLY A 38 -7.71 6.44 3.40
CA GLY A 38 -8.54 7.64 3.43
C GLY A 38 -9.90 7.44 4.09
N ILE A 39 -10.64 6.39 3.74
CA ILE A 39 -12.00 6.21 4.29
C ILE A 39 -11.95 5.93 5.80
N PRO A 40 -11.13 5.00 6.31
CA PRO A 40 -11.02 4.81 7.76
C PRO A 40 -10.50 6.06 8.48
N LEU A 41 -9.57 6.82 7.88
CA LEU A 41 -9.09 8.07 8.47
C LEU A 41 -10.21 9.11 8.59
N LEU A 42 -11.03 9.29 7.55
CA LEU A 42 -12.18 10.19 7.58
C LEU A 42 -13.22 9.76 8.62
N TYR A 43 -13.42 8.44 8.79
CA TYR A 43 -14.30 7.89 9.82
C TYR A 43 -13.76 8.17 11.23
N LEU A 44 -12.47 7.91 11.48
CA LEU A 44 -11.81 8.19 12.76
C LEU A 44 -11.83 9.69 13.11
N MET A 45 -11.79 10.57 12.11
CA MET A 45 -11.93 12.02 12.29
C MET A 45 -13.38 12.48 12.47
N GLY A 46 -14.36 11.57 12.43
CA GLY A 46 -15.79 11.90 12.54
C GLY A 46 -16.37 12.66 11.34
N LEU A 47 -15.66 12.68 10.20
CA LEU A 47 -16.09 13.41 8.99
C LEU A 47 -17.11 12.62 8.17
N ILE A 48 -17.12 11.29 8.30
CA ILE A 48 -18.08 10.40 7.64
C ILE A 48 -18.60 9.35 8.62
N GLY A 49 -19.84 8.89 8.42
CA GLY A 49 -20.45 7.80 9.20
C GLY A 49 -20.28 6.40 8.60
N ILE A 50 -19.45 6.27 7.56
CA ILE A 50 -19.23 5.00 6.85
C ILE A 50 -17.89 4.42 7.31
N THR A 51 -17.91 3.18 7.76
CA THR A 51 -16.71 2.41 8.09
C THR A 51 -16.64 1.14 7.24
N PHE A 52 -15.43 0.65 7.00
CA PHE A 52 -15.24 -0.65 6.38
C PHE A 52 -15.09 -1.71 7.45
N ALA A 53 -15.76 -2.85 7.26
CA ALA A 53 -15.43 -4.05 8.01
C ALA A 53 -13.97 -4.43 7.68
N GLU A 54 -13.10 -4.36 8.68
CA GLU A 54 -11.70 -4.69 8.47
C GLU A 54 -11.54 -6.20 8.25
N ALA A 55 -11.30 -6.61 7.01
CA ALA A 55 -10.94 -7.97 6.67
C ALA A 55 -9.40 -8.14 6.73
N PRO A 56 -8.84 -8.94 7.63
CA PRO A 56 -7.39 -9.13 7.75
C PRO A 56 -6.73 -9.58 6.45
N ILE A 57 -7.44 -10.40 5.66
CA ILE A 57 -6.94 -10.92 4.39
C ILE A 57 -6.73 -9.82 3.33
N ILE A 58 -7.59 -8.78 3.28
CA ILE A 58 -7.40 -7.64 2.37
C ILE A 58 -6.14 -6.88 2.77
N LYS A 59 -5.91 -6.68 4.07
CA LYS A 59 -4.68 -6.02 4.56
C LYS A 59 -3.44 -6.80 4.12
N TYR A 60 -3.41 -8.13 4.31
CA TYR A 60 -2.27 -8.95 3.89
C TYR A 60 -2.04 -8.96 2.37
N VAL A 61 -3.11 -9.12 1.57
CA VAL A 61 -3.00 -9.09 0.11
C VAL A 61 -2.54 -7.72 -0.37
N THR A 62 -3.06 -6.64 0.21
CA THR A 62 -2.64 -5.26 -0.10
C THR A 62 -1.16 -5.06 0.23
N THR A 63 -0.71 -5.46 1.42
CA THR A 63 0.71 -5.41 1.80
C THR A 63 1.56 -6.17 0.80
N PHE A 64 1.18 -7.41 0.46
CA PHE A 64 1.94 -8.22 -0.48
C PHE A 64 2.10 -7.54 -1.85
N VAL A 65 1.01 -7.06 -2.44
CA VAL A 65 1.07 -6.43 -3.78
C VAL A 65 1.81 -5.09 -3.76
N VAL A 66 1.69 -4.31 -2.68
CA VAL A 66 2.39 -3.04 -2.53
C VAL A 66 3.88 -3.25 -2.29
N VAL A 67 4.29 -4.26 -1.52
CA VAL A 67 5.71 -4.63 -1.36
C VAL A 67 6.32 -5.05 -2.70
N LEU A 68 5.58 -5.80 -3.53
CA LEU A 68 6.02 -6.12 -4.88
C LEU A 68 6.18 -4.88 -5.76
N ALA A 69 5.29 -3.90 -5.65
CA ALA A 69 5.42 -2.62 -6.34
C ALA A 69 6.62 -1.81 -5.82
N GLY A 70 6.83 -1.73 -4.51
CA GLY A 70 8.01 -1.08 -3.91
C GLY A 70 9.32 -1.73 -4.39
N ARG A 71 9.39 -3.06 -4.41
CA ARG A 71 10.52 -3.81 -4.97
C ARG A 71 10.74 -3.50 -6.44
N SER A 72 9.67 -3.46 -7.23
CA SER A 72 9.75 -3.11 -8.65
C SER A 72 10.32 -1.71 -8.84
N LEU A 73 9.87 -0.72 -8.04
CA LEU A 73 10.36 0.66 -8.13
C LEU A 73 11.85 0.76 -7.75
N PHE A 74 12.25 0.06 -6.70
CA PHE A 74 13.65 -0.05 -6.30
C PHE A 74 14.52 -0.62 -7.42
N MET A 75 14.09 -1.72 -8.04
CA MET A 75 14.83 -2.37 -9.12
C MET A 75 14.92 -1.49 -10.37
N GLU A 76 13.87 -0.72 -10.71
CA GLU A 76 13.95 0.26 -11.79
C GLU A 76 14.94 1.36 -11.45
N GLY A 77 14.88 1.92 -10.23
CA GLY A 77 15.84 2.92 -9.78
C GLY A 77 17.30 2.45 -9.90
N VAL A 78 17.60 1.20 -9.53
CA VAL A 78 18.96 0.63 -9.67
C VAL A 78 19.45 0.63 -11.13
N LYS A 79 18.54 0.40 -12.10
CA LYS A 79 18.84 0.36 -13.54
C LYS A 79 18.95 1.74 -14.18
N MET A 80 18.46 2.79 -13.53
CA MET A 80 18.51 4.16 -14.07
C MET A 80 19.93 4.73 -13.99
N GLU A 81 20.33 5.49 -15.01
CA GLU A 81 21.56 6.30 -15.03
C GLU A 81 21.29 7.79 -14.72
N SER A 82 20.03 8.17 -14.52
CA SER A 82 19.57 9.53 -14.25
C SER A 82 19.73 9.94 -12.79
N GLU A 83 19.75 11.25 -12.51
CA GLU A 83 19.68 11.83 -11.16
C GLU A 83 18.45 11.36 -10.35
N PHE A 84 17.37 10.96 -11.03
CA PHE A 84 16.17 10.41 -10.40
C PHE A 84 16.35 8.98 -9.84
N LYS A 85 17.49 8.33 -10.10
CA LYS A 85 17.85 7.00 -9.55
C LYS A 85 17.63 6.92 -8.05
N TRP A 86 18.19 7.86 -7.32
CA TRP A 86 18.15 7.85 -5.85
C TRP A 86 16.75 8.11 -5.32
N ALA A 87 15.95 8.92 -6.02
CA ALA A 87 14.55 9.13 -5.68
C ALA A 87 13.74 7.85 -5.84
N ALA A 88 13.87 7.13 -6.96
CA ALA A 88 13.17 5.87 -7.20
C ALA A 88 13.57 4.77 -6.20
N ILE A 89 14.87 4.63 -5.93
CA ILE A 89 15.39 3.70 -4.91
C ILE A 89 14.81 4.02 -3.53
N SER A 90 14.89 5.29 -3.11
CA SER A 90 14.41 5.72 -1.79
C SER A 90 12.91 5.51 -1.64
N LEU A 91 12.12 5.88 -2.65
CA LEU A 91 10.67 5.66 -2.66
C LEU A 91 10.34 4.16 -2.56
N GLY A 92 11.05 3.30 -3.29
CA GLY A 92 10.86 1.85 -3.22
C GLY A 92 11.11 1.30 -1.82
N VAL A 93 12.21 1.70 -1.18
CA VAL A 93 12.55 1.30 0.20
C VAL A 93 11.51 1.82 1.19
N ILE A 94 11.12 3.09 1.08
CA ILE A 94 10.12 3.71 1.95
C ILE A 94 8.80 2.95 1.86
N ILE A 95 8.28 2.68 0.66
CA ILE A 95 7.03 1.93 0.47
C ILE A 95 7.10 0.55 1.15
N ILE A 96 8.21 -0.18 0.96
CA ILE A 96 8.39 -1.50 1.58
C ILE A 96 8.37 -1.39 3.11
N ILE A 97 9.14 -0.46 3.68
CA ILE A 97 9.23 -0.28 5.13
C ILE A 97 7.87 0.10 5.72
N LEU A 98 7.22 1.12 5.15
CA LEU A 98 5.96 1.66 5.65
C LEU A 98 4.81 0.65 5.59
N THR A 99 4.83 -0.30 4.65
CA THR A 99 3.80 -1.33 4.55
C THR A 99 4.14 -2.61 5.32
N THR A 100 5.43 -2.95 5.44
CA THR A 100 5.88 -4.19 6.09
C THR A 100 5.85 -4.07 7.61
N ILE A 101 6.30 -2.96 8.19
CA ILE A 101 6.38 -2.79 9.66
C ILE A 101 5.00 -2.94 10.32
N PRO A 102 3.94 -2.22 9.89
CA PRO A 102 2.60 -2.40 10.46
C PRO A 102 2.08 -3.83 10.35
N SER A 103 2.35 -4.48 9.22
CA SER A 103 1.88 -5.85 8.95
C SER A 103 2.58 -6.89 9.83
N LEU A 104 3.88 -6.73 10.07
CA LEU A 104 4.65 -7.60 10.97
C LEU A 104 4.26 -7.40 12.44
N HIS A 105 3.95 -6.16 12.84
CA HIS A 105 3.40 -5.87 14.16
C HIS A 105 2.01 -6.50 14.34
N ALA A 106 1.12 -6.34 13.36
CA ALA A 106 -0.22 -6.96 13.39
C ALA A 106 -0.16 -8.50 13.45
N ALA A 107 0.84 -9.11 12.80
CA ALA A 107 1.09 -10.54 12.86
C ALA A 107 1.75 -11.02 14.17
N LYS A 108 1.99 -10.11 15.14
CA LYS A 108 2.72 -10.38 16.40
C LYS A 108 4.13 -10.96 16.20
N ALA A 109 4.71 -10.78 15.02
CA ALA A 109 6.04 -11.26 14.69
C ALA A 109 7.14 -10.35 15.26
N LEU A 110 6.81 -9.07 15.53
CA LEU A 110 7.72 -8.07 16.10
C LEU A 110 7.01 -7.31 17.23
N SER A 111 7.61 -7.30 18.42
CA SER A 111 7.09 -6.63 19.62
C SER A 111 7.58 -5.18 19.76
N PHE A 112 7.51 -4.39 18.69
CA PHE A 112 7.83 -2.97 18.81
C PHE A 112 6.74 -2.29 19.66
N GLY A 113 7.15 -1.44 20.61
CA GLY A 113 6.26 -0.50 21.26
C GLY A 113 5.79 0.53 20.25
N LEU A 114 4.67 0.26 19.57
CA LEU A 114 4.03 1.25 18.73
C LEU A 114 3.30 2.29 19.60
N PRO A 115 3.26 3.56 19.18
CA PRO A 115 2.53 4.62 19.88
C PRO A 115 1.03 4.28 20.01
N GLU A 116 0.36 4.94 20.97
CA GLU A 116 -1.01 4.65 21.43
C GLU A 116 -2.11 4.67 20.34
N PHE A 117 -1.81 5.20 19.13
CA PHE A 117 -2.73 5.25 17.99
C PHE A 117 -2.17 4.52 16.75
N PRO A 118 -1.97 3.20 16.82
CA PRO A 118 -1.37 2.45 15.71
C PRO A 118 -2.25 2.48 14.46
N GLU A 119 -3.58 2.50 14.61
CA GLU A 119 -4.52 2.50 13.48
C GLU A 119 -4.47 3.80 12.66
N LEU A 120 -4.51 4.96 13.33
CA LEU A 120 -4.42 6.26 12.67
C LEU A 120 -3.12 6.39 11.86
N ILE A 121 -2.00 5.98 12.47
CA ILE A 121 -0.70 6.00 11.81
C ILE A 121 -0.70 5.07 10.60
N ASN A 122 -1.24 3.85 10.72
CA ASN A 122 -1.30 2.91 9.60
C ASN A 122 -2.08 3.47 8.41
N HIS A 123 -3.20 4.15 8.66
CA HIS A 123 -3.99 4.77 7.58
C HIS A 123 -3.24 5.93 6.91
N ILE A 124 -2.52 6.75 7.68
CA ILE A 124 -1.65 7.80 7.14
C ILE A 124 -0.53 7.18 6.28
N LEU A 125 0.10 6.11 6.77
CA LEU A 125 1.15 5.39 6.05
C LEU A 125 0.65 4.81 4.72
N TYR A 126 -0.59 4.32 4.66
CA TYR A 126 -1.21 3.91 3.40
C TYR A 126 -1.38 5.07 2.43
N ILE A 127 -1.87 6.22 2.88
CA ILE A 127 -2.01 7.42 2.04
C ILE A 127 -0.64 7.87 1.49
N ILE A 128 0.38 7.93 2.36
CA ILE A 128 1.74 8.30 1.95
C ILE A 128 2.28 7.29 0.94
N SER A 129 2.11 5.99 1.20
CA SER A 129 2.55 4.93 0.27
C SER A 129 1.84 5.02 -1.08
N GLY A 130 0.55 5.36 -1.09
CA GLY A 130 -0.22 5.63 -2.30
C GLY A 130 0.35 6.82 -3.09
N GLY A 131 0.68 7.91 -2.38
CA GLY A 131 1.36 9.07 -2.98
C GLY A 131 2.73 8.71 -3.58
N CYS A 132 3.52 7.90 -2.87
CA CYS A 132 4.81 7.41 -3.37
C CYS A 132 4.66 6.52 -4.62
N LEU A 133 3.61 5.69 -4.69
CA LEU A 133 3.33 4.90 -5.89
C LEU A 133 2.94 5.79 -7.08
N ILE A 134 2.12 6.82 -6.88
CA ILE A 134 1.80 7.80 -7.94
C ILE A 134 3.07 8.51 -8.41
N ALA A 135 3.93 8.97 -7.49
CA ALA A 135 5.22 9.54 -7.85
C ALA A 135 6.09 8.53 -8.63
N GLY A 136 6.07 7.27 -8.21
CA GLY A 136 6.76 6.15 -8.85
C GLY A 136 6.37 5.94 -10.33
N ILE A 137 5.13 6.24 -10.72
CA ILE A 137 4.66 6.11 -12.11
C ILE A 137 5.50 6.96 -13.07
N PHE A 138 5.98 8.12 -12.63
CA PHE A 138 6.79 9.03 -13.45
C PHE A 138 8.22 8.55 -13.66
N PHE A 139 8.72 7.65 -12.81
CA PHE A 139 10.09 7.14 -12.87
C PHE A 139 10.22 5.80 -13.60
N ILE A 140 9.11 5.09 -13.80
CA ILE A 140 9.12 3.75 -14.40
C ILE A 140 9.10 3.86 -15.93
N SER A 141 10.14 3.32 -16.57
CA SER A 141 10.10 2.95 -17.98
C SER A 141 9.24 1.70 -18.14
N GLU A 142 8.29 1.76 -19.09
CA GLU A 142 7.30 0.69 -19.35
C GLU A 142 7.96 -0.67 -19.56
#